data_AF-T2JUX0-F1
#
_entry.id   AF-T2JUX0-F1
#
_cell.length_a   1.000
_cell.length_b   1.000
_cell.length_c   1.000
_cell.angle_alpha   90.00
_cell.angle_beta   90.00
_cell.angle_gamma   90.00
#
_symmetry.space_group_name_H-M   'P 1'
#
loop_
_entity.id
_entity.type
_entity.pdbx_description
1 polymer ?
#
loop_
_entity_poly.entity_id
_entity_poly.type
_entity_poly.pdbx_seq_one_letter_code
_entity_poly.pdbx_strand_id
1 'polypeptide(L)'
;MSSYEPLHHKYRPQTFADLVGQEAIATTLNNAIASQRIAPAYLFTGPRGTGKTSSARILAKSLNCLAVEAPTASPCGECEVCRAIARGSALDVIEIDAASNTGVDNIREIIERSQFAPVQCRYKVYVIDECHMLSVAAFNALLKTLEEPPERVILF
;
A
#
# COMPACT_ATOMS: atom_id res chain seq x y z
N MET A 1 -24.16 4.88 -19.79
CA MET A 1 -23.05 4.91 -20.78
C MET A 1 -21.82 4.39 -20.09
N SER A 2 -21.28 3.23 -20.51
CA SER A 2 -20.02 2.72 -19.96
C SER A 2 -18.90 3.64 -20.44
N SER A 3 -18.33 4.44 -19.53
CA SER A 3 -17.12 5.22 -19.80
C SER A 3 -16.02 4.27 -20.27
N TYR A 4 -15.27 4.65 -21.31
CA TYR A 4 -14.12 3.87 -21.76
C TYR A 4 -13.06 3.84 -20.66
N GLU A 5 -12.74 2.65 -20.16
CA GLU A 5 -11.70 2.43 -19.17
C GLU A 5 -10.48 1.78 -19.84
N PRO A 6 -9.27 2.34 -19.66
CA PRO A 6 -8.05 1.72 -20.16
C PRO A 6 -7.86 0.29 -19.63
N LEU A 7 -7.41 -0.63 -20.49
CA LEU A 7 -7.31 -2.06 -20.16
C LEU A 7 -6.42 -2.33 -18.93
N HIS A 8 -5.36 -1.54 -18.75
CA HIS A 8 -4.44 -1.68 -17.61
C HIS A 8 -5.07 -1.27 -16.26
N HIS A 9 -6.15 -0.49 -16.27
CA HIS A 9 -6.96 -0.24 -15.08
C HIS A 9 -8.01 -1.34 -14.91
N LYS A 10 -8.72 -1.68 -15.99
CA LYS A 10 -9.77 -2.70 -15.99
C LYS A 10 -9.29 -4.07 -15.53
N TYR A 11 -8.10 -4.50 -15.96
CA TYR A 11 -7.51 -5.79 -15.63
C TYR A 11 -6.42 -5.70 -14.55
N ARG A 12 -6.39 -4.62 -13.78
CA ARG A 12 -5.44 -4.53 -12.67
C ARG A 12 -5.75 -5.65 -11.66
N PRO A 13 -4.74 -6.46 -11.26
CA PRO A 13 -4.91 -7.53 -10.27
C PRO A 13 -5.61 -7.02 -9.00
N GLN A 14 -6.61 -7.77 -8.53
CA GLN A 14 -7.40 -7.39 -7.34
C GLN A 14 -7.02 -8.23 -6.11
N THR A 15 -6.48 -9.42 -6.33
CA THR A 15 -6.00 -10.37 -5.32
C THR A 15 -4.58 -10.86 -5.66
N PHE A 16 -3.89 -11.47 -4.71
CA PHE A 16 -2.56 -12.04 -4.95
C PHE A 16 -2.59 -13.20 -5.95
N ALA A 17 -3.71 -13.90 -6.09
CA ALA A 17 -3.89 -14.96 -7.08
C ALA A 17 -3.95 -14.43 -8.52
N ASP A 18 -4.30 -13.15 -8.70
CA ASP A 18 -4.36 -12.48 -10.01
C ASP A 18 -2.98 -11.97 -10.47
N LEU A 19 -1.95 -12.03 -9.62
CA LEU A 19 -0.60 -11.63 -9.97
C LEU A 19 0.08 -12.71 -10.82
N VAL A 20 0.31 -12.40 -12.10
CA VAL A 20 0.95 -13.33 -13.05
C VAL A 20 2.46 -13.33 -12.85
N GLY A 21 3.05 -14.51 -12.62
CA GLY A 21 4.51 -14.71 -12.56
C GLY A 21 5.18 -14.18 -11.29
N GLN A 22 4.40 -13.92 -10.23
CA GLN A 22 4.89 -13.45 -8.92
C GLN A 22 4.48 -14.40 -7.78
N GLU A 23 4.45 -15.71 -8.04
CA GLU A 23 3.93 -16.73 -7.13
C GLU A 23 4.69 -16.76 -5.79
N ALA A 24 6.01 -16.57 -5.84
CA ALA A 24 6.84 -16.53 -4.63
C ALA A 24 6.51 -15.34 -3.72
N ILE A 25 6.25 -14.16 -4.32
CA ILE A 25 5.87 -12.94 -3.59
C ILE A 25 4.46 -13.11 -3.02
N ALA A 26 3.51 -13.58 -3.84
CA ALA A 26 2.14 -13.86 -3.43
C ALA A 26 2.11 -14.83 -2.24
N THR A 27 2.88 -15.92 -2.30
CA THR A 27 2.99 -16.91 -1.22
C THR A 27 3.56 -16.29 0.06
N THR A 28 4.63 -15.49 -0.07
CA THR A 28 5.28 -14.84 1.08
C THR A 28 4.34 -13.88 1.79
N LEU A 29 3.64 -13.03 1.04
CA LEU A 29 2.69 -12.06 1.60
C LEU A 29 1.46 -12.76 2.20
N ASN A 30 0.92 -13.78 1.53
CA ASN A 30 -0.18 -14.58 2.07
C ASN A 30 0.19 -15.22 3.42
N ASN A 31 1.40 -15.78 3.52
CA ASN A 31 1.90 -16.38 4.76
C ASN A 31 2.12 -15.35 5.87
N ALA A 32 2.63 -14.16 5.52
CA ALA A 32 2.79 -13.06 6.48
C ALA A 32 1.44 -12.62 7.05
N ILE A 33 0.42 -12.48 6.19
CA ILE A 33 -0.95 -12.12 6.59
C ILE A 33 -1.58 -13.22 7.46
N ALA A 34 -1.52 -14.48 7.01
CA ALA A 34 -2.10 -15.61 7.73
C ALA A 34 -1.47 -15.82 9.11
N SER A 35 -0.16 -15.56 9.24
CA SER A 35 0.56 -15.64 10.52
C SER A 35 0.53 -14.34 11.34
N GLN A 36 -0.18 -13.31 10.88
CA GLN A 36 -0.24 -11.98 11.50
C GLN A 36 1.15 -11.34 11.75
N ARG A 37 2.15 -11.72 10.95
CA ARG A 37 3.51 -11.16 11.00
C ARG A 37 3.64 -10.08 9.93
N ILE A 38 2.98 -8.96 10.18
CA ILE A 38 2.99 -7.81 9.27
C ILE A 38 4.21 -6.95 9.59
N ALA A 39 5.07 -6.74 8.59
CA ALA A 39 6.21 -5.85 8.72
C ALA A 39 5.76 -4.39 8.65
N PRO A 40 6.42 -3.47 9.37
CA PRO A 40 6.08 -2.04 9.32
C PRO A 40 6.43 -1.38 7.98
N ALA A 41 7.34 -2.00 7.21
CA ALA A 41 7.75 -1.49 5.91
C ALA A 41 7.97 -2.64 4.91
N TYR A 42 7.55 -2.43 3.67
CA TYR A 42 7.80 -3.32 2.53
C TYR A 42 8.41 -2.50 1.40
N LEU A 43 9.41 -3.05 0.71
CA LEU A 43 10.00 -2.44 -0.47
C LEU A 43 9.74 -3.34 -1.68
N PHE A 44 8.87 -2.88 -2.57
CA PHE A 44 8.61 -3.58 -3.83
C PHE A 44 9.60 -3.09 -4.91
N THR A 45 10.44 -4.00 -5.41
CA THR A 45 11.45 -3.67 -6.44
C THR A 45 11.17 -4.40 -7.75
N GLY A 46 11.66 -3.83 -8.85
CA GLY A 46 11.58 -4.43 -10.18
C GLY A 46 11.20 -3.43 -11.28
N PRO A 47 11.29 -3.85 -12.56
CA PRO A 47 10.96 -3.00 -13.70
C PRO A 47 9.53 -2.43 -13.67
N ARG A 48 9.29 -1.41 -14.50
CA ARG A 48 7.93 -0.87 -14.68
C ARG A 48 7.00 -1.96 -15.24
N GLY A 49 5.79 -2.04 -14.70
CA GLY A 49 4.77 -2.99 -15.16
C GLY A 49 4.82 -4.38 -14.54
N THR A 50 5.77 -4.69 -13.65
CA THR A 50 5.86 -6.01 -12.98
C THR A 50 4.89 -6.20 -11.81
N GLY A 51 3.99 -5.24 -11.58
CA GLY A 51 2.95 -5.35 -10.56
C GLY A 51 3.28 -4.74 -9.19
N LYS A 52 4.38 -3.97 -9.03
CA LYS A 52 4.77 -3.33 -7.76
C LYS A 52 3.62 -2.61 -7.04
N THR A 53 3.05 -1.58 -7.68
CA THR A 53 1.93 -0.79 -7.15
C THR A 53 0.65 -1.62 -7.04
N SER A 54 0.48 -2.68 -7.82
CA SER A 54 -0.66 -3.59 -7.68
C SER A 54 -0.53 -4.46 -6.43
N SER A 55 0.66 -5.01 -6.17
CA SER A 55 0.96 -5.77 -4.95
C SER A 55 0.77 -4.91 -3.69
N ALA A 56 1.24 -3.66 -3.71
CA ALA A 56 1.02 -2.70 -2.62
C ALA A 56 -0.48 -2.47 -2.34
N ARG A 57 -1.29 -2.24 -3.38
CA ARG A 57 -2.75 -2.08 -3.24
C ARG A 57 -3.45 -3.34 -2.75
N ILE A 58 -3.05 -4.51 -3.25
CA ILE A 58 -3.62 -5.79 -2.80
C ILE A 58 -3.30 -5.99 -1.32
N LEU A 59 -2.06 -5.77 -0.90
CA LEU A 59 -1.66 -5.86 0.50
C LEU A 59 -2.44 -4.86 1.38
N ALA A 60 -2.61 -3.61 0.94
CA ALA A 60 -3.43 -2.63 1.64
C ALA A 60 -4.87 -3.13 1.84
N LYS A 61 -5.48 -3.73 0.81
CA LYS A 61 -6.82 -4.34 0.93
C LYS A 61 -6.81 -5.53 1.88
N SER A 62 -5.81 -6.40 1.80
CA SER A 62 -5.66 -7.55 2.68
C SER A 62 -5.57 -7.17 4.16
N LEU A 63 -4.86 -6.09 4.47
CA LEU A 63 -4.75 -5.57 5.84
C LEU A 63 -6.05 -4.92 6.34
N ASN A 64 -6.78 -4.24 5.45
CA ASN A 64 -7.87 -3.34 5.84
C ASN A 64 -9.29 -3.78 5.40
N CYS A 65 -9.44 -4.96 4.81
CA CYS A 65 -10.75 -5.49 4.39
C CYS A 65 -11.72 -5.62 5.57
N LEU A 66 -12.88 -4.96 5.50
CA LEU A 66 -13.88 -4.93 6.58
C LEU A 66 -14.78 -6.17 6.64
N ALA A 67 -14.77 -7.03 5.62
CA ALA A 67 -15.62 -8.22 5.58
C ALA A 67 -15.22 -9.33 6.59
N VAL A 68 -14.04 -9.20 7.19
CA VAL A 68 -13.47 -10.12 8.17
C VAL A 68 -12.84 -9.29 9.28
N GLU A 69 -12.76 -9.78 10.51
CA GLU A 69 -12.27 -9.01 11.67
C GLU A 69 -10.74 -8.85 11.73
N ALA A 70 -10.00 -9.65 10.98
CA ALA A 70 -8.54 -9.66 10.96
C ALA A 70 -7.99 -9.49 9.52
N PRO A 71 -6.70 -9.16 9.35
CA PRO A 71 -6.04 -9.20 8.04
C PRO A 71 -6.26 -10.53 7.31
N THR A 72 -6.53 -10.47 6.02
CA THR A 72 -6.85 -11.65 5.19
C THR A 72 -6.09 -11.69 3.88
N ALA A 73 -5.61 -12.87 3.50
CA ALA A 73 -5.00 -13.13 2.20
C ALA A 73 -5.99 -12.95 1.04
N SER A 74 -7.29 -13.03 1.32
CA SER A 74 -8.37 -12.95 0.33
C SER A 74 -9.30 -11.78 0.64
N PRO A 75 -8.89 -10.53 0.31
CA PRO A 75 -9.75 -9.37 0.50
C PRO A 75 -11.00 -9.49 -0.38
N CYS A 76 -12.16 -9.11 0.15
CA CYS A 76 -13.45 -9.35 -0.52
C CYS A 76 -13.64 -8.56 -1.83
N GLY A 77 -12.92 -7.45 -2.03
CA GLY A 77 -13.11 -6.56 -3.19
C GLY A 77 -14.39 -5.71 -3.16
N GLU A 78 -15.34 -6.03 -2.28
CA GLU A 78 -16.68 -5.45 -2.30
C GLU A 78 -17.00 -4.54 -1.09
N CYS A 79 -16.27 -4.63 0.02
CA CYS A 79 -16.48 -3.69 1.14
C CYS A 79 -16.04 -2.28 0.76
N GLU A 80 -16.52 -1.29 1.51
CA GLU A 80 -16.24 0.13 1.26
C GLU A 80 -14.73 0.41 1.14
N VAL A 81 -13.93 -0.10 2.08
CA VAL A 81 -12.47 0.07 2.09
C VAL A 81 -11.83 -0.61 0.87
N CYS A 82 -12.21 -1.84 0.52
CA CYS A 82 -11.65 -2.52 -0.66
C CYS A 82 -11.95 -1.75 -1.95
N ARG A 83 -13.18 -1.23 -2.11
CA ARG A 83 -13.55 -0.40 -3.26
C ARG A 83 -12.81 0.93 -3.25
N ALA A 84 -12.68 1.58 -2.09
CA ALA A 84 -11.99 2.86 -1.96
C ALA A 84 -10.50 2.74 -2.31
N ILE A 85 -9.82 1.69 -1.83
CA ILE A 85 -8.42 1.39 -2.19
C ILE A 85 -8.28 1.09 -3.67
N ALA A 86 -9.19 0.30 -4.26
CA ALA A 86 -9.15 0.00 -5.70
C ALA A 86 -9.22 1.28 -6.55
N ARG A 87 -9.99 2.27 -6.10
CA ARG A 87 -10.16 3.58 -6.75
C ARG A 87 -9.11 4.62 -6.35
N GLY A 88 -8.22 4.33 -5.41
CA GLY A 88 -7.24 5.31 -4.89
C GLY A 88 -7.87 6.45 -4.09
N SER A 89 -8.97 6.18 -3.39
CA SER A 89 -9.78 7.18 -2.65
C SER A 89 -9.96 6.85 -1.17
N ALA A 90 -9.22 5.85 -0.66
CA ALA A 90 -9.30 5.45 0.74
C ALA A 90 -8.60 6.48 1.64
N LEU A 91 -9.24 6.81 2.76
CA LEU A 91 -8.74 7.84 3.69
C LEU A 91 -7.43 7.44 4.37
N ASP A 92 -7.34 6.18 4.80
CA ASP A 92 -6.17 5.65 5.52
C ASP A 92 -5.18 4.93 4.60
N VAL A 93 -5.36 4.97 3.28
CA VAL A 93 -4.41 4.43 2.30
C VAL A 93 -4.01 5.53 1.34
N ILE A 94 -2.87 6.14 1.62
CA ILE A 94 -2.37 7.32 0.93
C ILE A 94 -1.30 6.89 -0.06
N GLU A 95 -1.53 7.16 -1.35
CA GLU A 95 -0.55 6.91 -2.42
C GLU A 95 0.11 8.23 -2.82
N ILE A 96 1.45 8.25 -2.83
CA ILE A 96 2.26 9.42 -3.11
C ILE A 96 3.25 9.06 -4.20
N ASP A 97 3.20 9.78 -5.30
CA ASP A 97 4.23 9.72 -6.34
C ASP A 97 5.42 10.57 -5.90
N ALA A 98 6.52 9.91 -5.53
CA ALA A 98 7.73 10.57 -5.08
C ALA A 98 8.40 11.37 -6.20
N ALA A 99 8.21 11.03 -7.48
CA ALA A 99 8.76 11.78 -8.60
C ALA A 99 8.17 13.20 -8.68
N SER A 100 6.91 13.35 -8.29
CA SER A 100 6.19 14.64 -8.23
C SER A 100 6.31 15.32 -6.85
N ASN A 101 6.68 14.57 -5.80
CA ASN A 101 6.69 15.04 -4.40
C ASN A 101 8.06 14.84 -3.72
N THR A 102 9.15 15.11 -4.41
CA THR A 102 10.54 14.78 -4.01
C THR A 102 11.05 15.50 -2.74
N GLY A 103 10.40 16.60 -2.35
CA GLY A 103 10.83 17.50 -1.28
C GLY A 103 10.66 16.93 0.13
N VAL A 104 11.54 17.36 1.05
CA VAL A 104 11.52 16.94 2.46
C VAL A 104 10.24 17.34 3.20
N ASP A 105 9.61 18.45 2.81
CA ASP A 105 8.43 18.95 3.51
C ASP A 105 7.20 18.05 3.30
N ASN A 106 7.04 17.48 2.10
CA ASN A 106 6.00 16.47 1.83
C ASN A 106 6.16 15.24 2.73
N ILE A 107 7.40 14.77 2.88
CA ILE A 107 7.71 13.64 3.76
C ILE A 107 7.45 14.00 5.23
N ARG A 108 7.80 15.21 5.68
CA ARG A 108 7.51 15.64 7.05
C ARG A 108 6.02 15.64 7.34
N GLU A 109 5.20 16.09 6.39
CA GLU A 109 3.74 16.04 6.51
C GLU A 109 3.22 14.59 6.63
N ILE A 110 3.80 13.65 5.87
CA ILE A 110 3.48 12.21 6.02
C ILE A 110 3.82 11.73 7.43
N ILE A 111 5.01 12.05 7.93
CA ILE A 111 5.49 11.62 9.24
C ILE A 111 4.63 12.20 10.37
N GLU A 112 4.24 13.47 10.27
CA GLU A 112 3.33 14.09 11.24
C GLU A 112 1.96 13.41 11.20
N ARG A 113 1.43 13.16 10.01
CA ARG A 113 0.14 12.49 9.84
C ARG A 113 0.17 11.03 10.28
N SER A 114 1.31 10.35 10.20
CA SER A 114 1.42 8.94 10.56
C SER A 114 1.30 8.71 12.07
N GLN A 115 1.52 9.74 12.89
CA GLN A 115 1.34 9.65 14.35
C GLN A 115 -0.13 9.48 14.78
N PHE A 116 -1.08 9.77 13.90
CA PHE A 116 -2.51 9.64 14.19
C PHE A 116 -3.03 8.26 13.81
N ALA A 117 -3.86 7.69 14.69
CA ALA A 117 -4.55 6.43 14.44
C ALA A 117 -5.36 6.45 13.14
N PRO A 118 -5.54 5.29 12.49
CA PRO A 118 -6.43 5.17 11.33
C PRO A 118 -7.88 5.56 11.68
N VAL A 119 -8.62 6.12 10.73
CA VAL A 119 -10.01 6.58 10.92
C VAL A 119 -11.02 5.46 10.66
N GLN A 120 -10.86 4.74 9.55
CA GLN A 120 -11.78 3.71 9.07
C GLN A 120 -11.10 2.33 8.97
N CYS A 121 -9.79 2.30 8.74
CA CYS A 121 -9.02 1.08 8.51
C CYS A 121 -8.41 0.50 9.79
N ARG A 122 -7.87 -0.73 9.71
CA ARG A 122 -7.06 -1.31 10.80
C ARG A 122 -5.65 -0.74 10.84
N TYR A 123 -5.10 -0.53 9.65
CA TYR A 123 -3.77 0.00 9.41
C TYR A 123 -3.85 1.25 8.54
N LYS A 124 -3.01 2.23 8.86
CA LYS A 124 -2.75 3.39 8.03
C LYS A 124 -1.58 3.06 7.11
N VAL A 125 -1.84 3.11 5.81
CA VAL A 125 -0.89 2.69 4.78
C VAL A 125 -0.44 3.90 3.99
N TYR A 126 0.86 4.03 3.81
CA TYR A 126 1.48 4.99 2.90
C TYR A 126 2.20 4.23 1.80
N VAL A 127 1.82 4.46 0.55
CA VAL A 127 2.48 3.90 -0.63
C VAL A 127 3.31 5.00 -1.27
N ILE A 128 4.63 4.86 -1.28
CA ILE A 128 5.54 5.84 -1.86
C ILE A 128 6.02 5.29 -3.21
N ASP A 129 5.30 5.61 -4.28
CA ASP A 129 5.68 5.17 -5.62
C ASP A 129 6.93 5.91 -6.11
N GLU A 130 7.76 5.19 -6.86
CA GLU A 130 9.08 5.65 -7.33
C GLU A 130 9.93 6.28 -6.20
N CYS A 131 9.93 5.68 -5.01
CA CYS A 131 10.61 6.22 -3.81
C CYS A 131 12.09 6.59 -4.01
N HIS A 132 12.77 5.97 -4.98
CA HIS A 132 14.14 6.29 -5.37
C HIS A 132 14.32 7.74 -5.87
N MET A 133 13.23 8.41 -6.24
CA MET A 133 13.21 9.82 -6.64
C MET A 133 13.18 10.80 -5.45
N LEU A 134 13.00 10.33 -4.22
CA LEU A 134 13.05 11.19 -3.04
C LEU A 134 14.44 11.83 -2.90
N SER A 135 14.45 13.10 -2.50
CA SER A 135 15.70 13.78 -2.14
C SER A 135 16.38 13.09 -0.95
N VAL A 136 17.70 13.24 -0.83
CA VAL A 136 18.47 12.70 0.32
C VAL A 136 17.91 13.21 1.65
N ALA A 137 17.50 14.49 1.69
CA ALA A 137 16.87 15.08 2.88
C ALA A 137 15.53 14.42 3.22
N ALA A 138 14.70 14.12 2.22
CA ALA A 138 13.43 13.40 2.38
C ALA A 138 13.67 11.97 2.89
N PHE A 139 14.62 11.23 2.32
CA PHE A 139 15.00 9.90 2.81
C PHE A 139 15.46 9.93 4.27
N ASN A 140 16.34 10.87 4.63
CA ASN A 140 16.84 11.00 6.00
C ASN A 140 15.72 11.33 7.01
N ALA A 141 14.70 12.08 6.59
CA ALA A 141 13.54 12.34 7.44
C ALA A 141 12.72 11.06 7.70
N LEU A 142 12.58 10.18 6.70
CA LEU A 142 11.86 8.90 6.85
C LEU A 142 12.58 7.90 7.76
N LEU A 143 13.92 7.94 7.83
CA LEU A 143 14.72 6.93 8.55
C LEU A 143 14.23 6.71 9.98
N LYS A 144 13.98 7.79 10.73
CA LYS A 144 13.49 7.67 12.11
C LYS A 144 12.14 6.94 12.19
N THR A 145 11.25 7.17 11.22
CA THR A 145 9.94 6.51 11.18
C THR A 145 10.05 5.04 10.73
N LEU A 146 11.06 4.70 9.93
CA LEU A 146 11.34 3.31 9.56
C LEU A 146 11.98 2.51 10.71
N GLU A 147 12.83 3.14 11.50
CA GLU A 147 13.49 2.54 12.68
C GLU A 147 12.51 2.39 13.85
N GLU A 148 11.67 3.40 14.09
CA GLU A 148 10.66 3.45 15.17
C GLU A 148 9.26 3.72 14.59
N PRO A 149 8.64 2.73 13.91
CA PRO A 149 7.37 2.91 13.25
C PRO A 149 6.21 3.10 14.25
N PRO A 150 5.29 4.04 14.00
CA PRO A 150 4.09 4.17 14.81
C PRO A 150 3.23 2.90 14.75
N GLU A 151 2.48 2.63 15.82
CA GLU A 151 1.60 1.47 15.87
C GLU A 151 0.58 1.54 14.73
N ARG A 152 0.42 0.44 13.98
CA ARG A 152 -0.54 0.29 12.88
C ARG A 152 -0.28 1.20 11.66
N VAL A 153 0.92 1.77 11.54
CA VAL A 153 1.38 2.42 10.31
C VAL A 153 2.22 1.45 9.50
N ILE A 154 1.92 1.36 8.20
CA ILE A 154 2.68 0.52 7.27
C ILE A 154 3.13 1.36 6.07
N LEU A 155 4.40 1.25 5.72
CA LEU A 155 5.03 1.90 4.57
C LEU A 155 5.27 0.90 3.44
N PHE A 156 4.86 1.24 2.22
CA PHE A 156 5.06 0.44 0.99
C PHE A 156 5.86 1.21 -0.06
#